data_AF-A0A7W7HNK0-F1
#
_entry.id   AF-A0A7W7HNK0-F1
#
_cell.length_a   1.000
_cell.length_b   1.000
_cell.length_c   1.000
_cell.angle_alpha   90.00
_cell.angle_beta   90.00
_cell.angle_gamma   90.00
#
_symmetry.space_group_name_H-M   'P 1'
#
loop_
_entity.id
_entity.type
_entity.pdbx_description
1 polymer ?
#
loop_
_entity_poly.entity_id
_entity_poly.type
_entity_poly.pdbx_seq_one_letter_code
_entity_poly.pdbx_strand_id
1 'polypeptide(L)'
;MPGDLRDFVASAAPIFLRLIPATPARLLGRAAAPEHLAPDPALGPSRPSEPGDNACLVALRSAGNLPAERLLGALELAIDGFDWSAAPDLTGDLPGLPPNMLYGMVSGFGQQSEAVSAAAMLDRIRPGVVDRIVALSREVAPTGMAAPDEKAAPARKAARAGIGVTGDEPAIAAAHGAAHLAVAVVVAGAVVAQTAPPLVDRAAATVGLALGAAVLLLRDTPMPSGYASALLDRIRAEYLLPRATYGTAIVSGHRFGLVEHDFPDVADFSGNGLVAVADGGVVIRTGIADGQVNLQLEVRADAPEEVDLDWDEVVEVNWHAAEGRASVLSPDGRGADRMRRETPPWPGDYRIRVHARGRDDLDADHERYRIVVWSAEPAAVDVHKRIDLLGHRLRGEPAPKRPPRPELAYRWIDRSVLTVAATVTVVTGATVEQALRAFGADPDRPERIGSLRRSGQWVSVLDAGGAVVLVEENGYRGANAGVLRAASANGRAASWYWNVNAVTRLSFAEGGELLAAYEPFGDEDWPPELAPVLAGLDFSANGDRDGKGLVAVERFTGRGLTEDDLARIEKAGVAYRIDV
;
A
#
# COMPACT_ATOMS: atom_id res chain seq x y z
N MET A 1 34.32 -36.50 -14.11
CA MET A 1 33.76 -35.59 -13.09
C MET A 1 32.48 -34.88 -13.57
N PRO A 2 32.44 -33.95 -14.56
CA PRO A 2 31.17 -33.29 -14.96
C PRO A 2 30.15 -34.24 -15.62
N GLY A 3 30.64 -35.22 -16.40
CA GLY A 3 29.80 -36.20 -17.08
C GLY A 3 29.11 -37.16 -16.11
N ASP A 4 29.87 -37.69 -15.16
CA ASP A 4 29.40 -38.72 -14.22
C ASP A 4 28.30 -38.19 -13.29
N LEU A 5 28.43 -36.94 -12.80
CA LEU A 5 27.39 -36.31 -11.98
C LEU A 5 26.12 -36.03 -12.79
N ARG A 6 26.25 -35.56 -14.04
CA ARG A 6 25.07 -35.30 -14.90
C ARG A 6 24.30 -36.57 -15.22
N ASP A 7 25.01 -37.67 -15.50
CA ASP A 7 24.38 -38.96 -15.79
C ASP A 7 23.71 -39.54 -14.52
N PHE A 8 24.37 -39.40 -13.36
CA PHE A 8 23.77 -39.77 -12.07
C PHE A 8 22.48 -38.96 -11.80
N VAL A 9 22.53 -37.64 -11.93
CA VAL A 9 21.36 -36.75 -11.74
C VAL A 9 20.25 -37.09 -12.74
N ALA A 10 20.58 -37.33 -14.01
CA ALA A 10 19.59 -37.68 -15.03
C ALA A 10 18.86 -39.00 -14.72
N SER A 11 19.54 -39.96 -14.08
CA SER A 11 18.94 -41.23 -13.65
C SER A 11 18.10 -41.11 -12.37
N ALA A 12 18.55 -40.33 -11.40
CA ALA A 12 17.96 -40.25 -10.07
C ALA A 12 16.85 -39.19 -9.92
N ALA A 13 16.98 -38.03 -10.59
CA ALA A 13 16.02 -36.93 -10.47
C ALA A 13 14.57 -37.32 -10.80
N PRO A 14 14.27 -38.17 -11.80
CA PRO A 14 12.90 -38.61 -12.08
C PRO A 14 12.20 -39.34 -10.93
N ILE A 15 12.95 -39.94 -9.99
CA ILE A 15 12.40 -40.62 -8.82
C ILE A 15 11.84 -39.58 -7.85
N PHE A 16 12.65 -38.59 -7.48
CA PHE A 16 12.26 -37.52 -6.55
C PHE A 16 11.23 -36.57 -7.17
N LEU A 17 11.33 -36.30 -8.48
CA LEU A 17 10.39 -35.43 -9.20
C LEU A 17 8.92 -35.86 -9.01
N ARG A 18 8.65 -37.17 -8.99
CA ARG A 18 7.30 -37.73 -8.82
C ARG A 18 6.74 -37.59 -7.41
N LEU A 19 7.60 -37.34 -6.43
CA LEU A 19 7.25 -37.26 -5.01
C LEU A 19 7.07 -35.82 -4.54
N ILE A 20 7.58 -34.85 -5.30
CA ILE A 20 7.48 -33.43 -4.95
C ILE A 20 6.00 -32.98 -5.06
N PRO A 21 5.38 -32.48 -3.97
CA PRO A 21 4.01 -31.99 -4.02
C PRO A 21 3.89 -30.70 -4.85
N ALA A 22 2.79 -30.57 -5.60
CA ALA A 22 2.58 -29.44 -6.52
C ALA A 22 2.55 -28.06 -5.83
N THR A 23 2.00 -27.97 -4.62
CA THR A 23 1.87 -26.69 -3.90
C THR A 23 3.21 -26.03 -3.56
N PRO A 24 4.15 -26.68 -2.83
CA PRO A 24 5.48 -26.11 -2.58
C PRO A 24 6.29 -25.95 -3.88
N ALA A 25 6.14 -26.85 -4.85
CA ALA A 25 6.80 -26.71 -6.15
C ALA A 25 6.36 -25.46 -6.91
N ARG A 26 5.06 -25.14 -6.89
CA ARG A 26 4.51 -23.94 -7.53
C ARG A 26 5.05 -22.66 -6.90
N LEU A 27 5.15 -22.62 -5.57
CA LEU A 27 5.73 -21.47 -4.86
C LEU A 27 7.18 -21.24 -5.27
N LEU A 28 7.97 -22.32 -5.33
CA LEU A 28 9.36 -22.25 -5.80
C LEU A 28 9.47 -21.84 -7.26
N GLY A 29 8.63 -22.41 -8.12
CA GLY A 29 8.65 -22.12 -9.55
C GLY A 29 8.28 -20.69 -9.93
N ARG A 30 7.81 -19.87 -8.99
CA ARG A 30 7.57 -18.43 -9.18
C ARG A 30 8.73 -17.54 -8.72
N ALA A 31 9.84 -18.12 -8.23
CA ALA A 31 10.91 -17.36 -7.56
C ALA A 31 11.60 -16.30 -8.44
N ALA A 32 11.63 -16.48 -9.77
CA ALA A 32 12.14 -15.50 -10.73
C ALA A 32 11.10 -14.43 -11.16
N ALA A 33 9.84 -14.53 -10.73
CA ALA A 33 8.76 -13.60 -11.08
C ALA A 33 8.01 -13.08 -9.83
N PRO A 34 8.71 -12.46 -8.86
CA PRO A 34 8.11 -12.06 -7.59
C PRO A 34 7.11 -10.92 -7.71
N GLU A 35 7.22 -10.05 -8.72
CA GLU A 35 6.29 -8.92 -8.94
C GLU A 35 4.84 -9.33 -9.28
N HIS A 36 4.57 -10.62 -9.43
CA HIS A 36 3.24 -11.17 -9.72
C HIS A 36 2.63 -11.93 -8.55
N LEU A 37 3.31 -11.95 -7.40
CA LEU A 37 2.84 -12.58 -6.19
C LEU A 37 2.04 -11.57 -5.36
N ALA A 38 0.72 -11.77 -5.26
CA ALA A 38 0.03 -11.34 -4.05
C ALA A 38 0.70 -12.05 -2.86
N PRO A 39 0.81 -11.42 -1.67
CA PRO A 39 1.35 -12.09 -0.49
C PRO A 39 0.54 -13.36 -0.22
N ASP A 40 1.13 -14.54 -0.47
CA ASP A 40 0.46 -15.82 -0.28
C ASP A 40 0.49 -16.17 1.22
N PRO A 41 -0.67 -16.17 1.92
CA PRO A 41 -0.71 -16.51 3.34
C PRO A 41 -0.18 -17.92 3.64
N ALA A 42 -0.06 -18.80 2.62
CA ALA A 42 0.52 -20.14 2.76
C ALA A 42 2.05 -20.15 2.97
N LEU A 43 2.76 -19.06 2.67
CA LEU A 43 4.20 -18.95 2.91
C LEU A 43 4.53 -18.78 4.41
N GLY A 44 3.57 -18.33 5.22
CA GLY A 44 3.79 -18.01 6.64
C GLY A 44 4.76 -16.85 6.85
N PRO A 45 5.08 -16.49 8.11
CA PRO A 45 6.02 -15.41 8.39
C PRO A 45 7.46 -15.82 8.02
N SER A 46 8.05 -15.10 7.06
CA SER A 46 9.50 -15.17 6.78
C SER A 46 10.29 -14.62 7.97
N ARG A 47 11.34 -15.32 8.40
CA ARG A 47 12.21 -14.85 9.49
C ARG A 47 13.45 -14.14 8.95
N PRO A 48 13.97 -13.11 9.66
CA PRO A 48 15.22 -12.45 9.30
C PRO A 48 16.40 -13.45 9.36
N SER A 49 17.42 -13.20 8.55
CA SER A 49 18.67 -13.97 8.52
C SER A 49 19.45 -13.87 9.83
N GLU A 50 20.17 -14.93 10.20
CA GLU A 50 21.06 -14.92 11.35
C GLU A 50 22.47 -14.42 10.94
N PRO A 51 23.21 -13.70 11.80
CA PRO A 51 24.57 -13.25 11.50
C PRO A 51 25.49 -14.44 11.20
N GLY A 52 26.00 -14.52 9.97
CA GLY A 52 26.88 -15.61 9.51
C GLY A 52 26.20 -16.66 8.63
N ASP A 53 24.88 -16.57 8.39
CA ASP A 53 24.18 -17.44 7.42
C ASP A 53 24.76 -17.26 6.01
N ASN A 54 25.04 -18.37 5.31
CA ASN A 54 25.36 -18.34 3.89
C ASN A 54 24.10 -18.08 3.04
N ALA A 55 24.28 -17.73 1.76
CA ALA A 55 23.18 -17.36 0.87
C ALA A 55 22.10 -18.45 0.71
N CYS A 56 22.48 -19.73 0.83
CA CYS A 56 21.56 -20.86 0.74
C CYS A 56 20.66 -20.96 1.98
N LEU A 57 21.21 -20.77 3.18
CA LEU A 57 20.44 -20.75 4.42
C LEU A 57 19.50 -19.53 4.47
N VAL A 58 19.94 -18.36 4.00
CA VAL A 58 19.07 -17.18 3.83
C VAL A 58 17.92 -17.49 2.85
N ALA A 59 18.22 -18.13 1.71
CA ALA A 59 17.23 -18.50 0.72
C ALA A 59 16.22 -19.53 1.27
N LEU A 60 16.70 -20.54 2.01
CA LEU A 60 15.87 -21.53 2.72
C LEU A 60 14.91 -20.85 3.70
N ARG A 61 15.41 -19.95 4.56
CA ARG A 61 14.55 -19.22 5.51
C ARG A 61 13.51 -18.33 4.80
N SER A 62 13.87 -17.77 3.63
CA SER A 62 12.94 -16.96 2.82
C SER A 62 11.81 -17.77 2.17
N ALA A 63 11.98 -19.09 2.02
CA ALA A 63 10.95 -19.98 1.47
C ALA A 63 9.82 -20.29 2.47
N GLY A 64 10.02 -20.01 3.77
CA GLY A 64 9.06 -20.25 4.84
C GLY A 64 9.07 -21.69 5.38
N ASN A 65 8.58 -21.85 6.61
CA ASN A 65 8.60 -23.15 7.31
C ASN A 65 7.64 -24.18 6.70
N LEU A 66 6.44 -23.76 6.27
CA LEU A 66 5.39 -24.68 5.80
C LEU A 66 5.79 -25.43 4.51
N PRO A 67 6.38 -24.77 3.49
CA PRO A 67 6.92 -25.49 2.34
C PRO A 67 8.02 -26.49 2.71
N ALA A 68 8.93 -26.12 3.63
CA ALA A 68 10.02 -27.00 4.07
C ALA A 68 9.50 -28.29 4.74
N GLU A 69 8.56 -28.16 5.68
CA GLU A 69 7.95 -29.31 6.38
C GLU A 69 7.16 -30.23 5.42
N ARG A 70 6.40 -29.64 4.49
CA ARG A 70 5.66 -30.43 3.49
C ARG A 70 6.59 -31.19 2.55
N LEU A 71 7.73 -30.60 2.20
CA LEU A 71 8.74 -31.26 1.38
C LEU A 71 9.47 -32.35 2.15
N LEU A 72 9.79 -32.12 3.43
CA LEU A 72 10.42 -33.11 4.29
C LEU A 72 9.53 -34.36 4.40
N GLY A 73 8.28 -34.21 4.83
CA GLY A 73 7.36 -35.34 4.96
C GLY A 73 7.06 -36.06 3.64
N ALA A 74 7.25 -35.42 2.48
CA ALA A 74 7.07 -36.04 1.16
C ALA A 74 8.30 -36.81 0.67
N LEU A 75 9.50 -36.41 1.07
CA LEU A 75 10.76 -36.90 0.50
C LEU A 75 11.60 -37.76 1.45
N GLU A 76 11.37 -37.67 2.76
CA GLU A 76 12.17 -38.32 3.81
C GLU A 76 12.40 -39.81 3.55
N LEU A 77 11.33 -40.60 3.42
CA LEU A 77 11.41 -42.04 3.18
C LEU A 77 12.12 -42.40 1.87
N ALA A 78 11.97 -41.56 0.85
CA ALA A 78 12.61 -41.78 -0.43
C ALA A 78 14.10 -41.45 -0.39
N ILE A 79 14.51 -40.44 0.37
CA ILE A 79 15.93 -40.08 0.56
C ILE A 79 16.64 -41.16 1.37
N ASP A 80 16.02 -41.64 2.45
CA ASP A 80 16.60 -42.68 3.31
C ASP A 80 16.68 -44.05 2.63
N GLY A 81 15.70 -44.36 1.79
CA GLY A 81 15.65 -45.60 1.02
C GLY A 81 16.48 -45.60 -0.26
N PHE A 82 17.07 -44.47 -0.66
CA PHE A 82 17.81 -44.36 -1.91
C PHE A 82 19.26 -44.87 -1.78
N ASP A 83 19.73 -45.63 -2.77
CA ASP A 83 21.11 -46.11 -2.81
C ASP A 83 22.06 -45.03 -3.33
N TRP A 84 22.67 -44.30 -2.41
CA TRP A 84 23.65 -43.25 -2.70
C TRP A 84 25.05 -43.77 -3.05
N SER A 85 25.30 -45.08 -2.97
CA SER A 85 26.65 -45.66 -3.20
C SER A 85 27.12 -45.53 -4.66
N ALA A 86 26.19 -45.35 -5.60
CA ALA A 86 26.47 -45.11 -7.01
C ALA A 86 26.82 -43.65 -7.34
N ALA A 87 26.74 -42.73 -6.38
CA ALA A 87 27.12 -41.34 -6.59
C ALA A 87 28.64 -41.20 -6.81
N PRO A 88 29.09 -40.32 -7.72
CA PRO A 88 30.52 -40.01 -7.85
C PRO A 88 31.04 -39.34 -6.57
N ASP A 89 32.36 -39.30 -6.38
CA ASP A 89 32.95 -38.51 -5.28
C ASP A 89 32.75 -37.01 -5.55
N LEU A 90 31.97 -36.37 -4.68
CA LEU A 90 31.61 -34.96 -4.78
C LEU A 90 32.31 -34.09 -3.73
N THR A 91 33.12 -34.72 -2.87
CA THR A 91 33.62 -34.15 -1.62
C THR A 91 35.12 -33.91 -1.58
N GLY A 92 35.85 -34.31 -2.62
CA GLY A 92 37.32 -34.26 -2.67
C GLY A 92 37.98 -32.90 -2.38
N ASP A 93 37.26 -31.79 -2.58
CA ASP A 93 37.76 -30.43 -2.32
C ASP A 93 37.31 -29.85 -0.96
N LEU A 94 36.54 -30.60 -0.15
CA LEU A 94 36.04 -30.12 1.14
C LEU A 94 37.12 -30.23 2.22
N PRO A 95 37.29 -29.21 3.08
CA PRO A 95 38.19 -29.29 4.22
C PRO A 95 37.80 -30.44 5.16
N GLY A 96 38.81 -31.10 5.73
CA GLY A 96 38.62 -32.17 6.71
C GLY A 96 37.89 -31.68 7.97
N LEU A 97 37.27 -32.61 8.70
CA LEU A 97 36.59 -32.29 9.96
C LEU A 97 37.56 -31.63 10.95
N PRO A 98 37.19 -30.51 11.60
CA PRO A 98 38.05 -29.87 12.58
C PRO A 98 38.34 -30.83 13.75
N PRO A 99 39.60 -31.03 14.15
CA PRO A 99 40.00 -32.13 15.05
C PRO A 99 39.48 -32.02 16.48
N ASN A 100 38.92 -30.87 16.90
CA ASN A 100 38.56 -30.59 18.30
C ASN A 100 37.12 -30.04 18.47
N MET A 101 36.17 -30.44 17.62
CA MET A 101 34.80 -29.92 17.75
C MET A 101 34.08 -30.59 18.92
N LEU A 102 34.00 -29.89 20.06
CA LEU A 102 33.15 -30.27 21.19
C LEU A 102 31.68 -30.13 20.74
N TYR A 103 30.92 -31.23 20.74
CA TYR A 103 29.48 -31.21 20.47
C TYR A 103 28.74 -30.53 21.62
N GLY A 104 28.71 -29.20 21.63
CA GLY A 104 27.79 -28.46 22.49
C GLY A 104 26.37 -28.75 22.03
N MET A 105 25.59 -29.48 22.85
CA MET A 105 24.15 -29.61 22.66
C MET A 105 23.53 -28.20 22.69
N VAL A 106 23.24 -27.65 21.51
CA VAL A 106 22.39 -26.46 21.40
C VAL A 106 20.95 -26.95 21.44
N SER A 107 20.43 -27.10 22.65
CA SER A 107 19.00 -27.21 22.88
C SER A 107 18.38 -25.83 22.70
N GLY A 108 17.65 -25.60 21.61
CA GLY A 108 16.88 -24.36 21.45
C GLY A 108 16.45 -23.93 20.04
N PHE A 109 16.06 -24.82 19.13
CA PHE A 109 15.35 -24.43 17.91
C PHE A 109 13.82 -24.56 18.11
N GLY A 110 13.30 -23.98 19.19
CA GLY A 110 11.85 -23.89 19.36
C GLY A 110 11.25 -23.03 18.24
N GLN A 111 10.38 -23.63 17.42
CA GLN A 111 9.65 -23.03 16.27
C GLN A 111 10.39 -22.98 14.91
N GLN A 112 11.54 -23.66 14.72
CA GLN A 112 12.16 -23.79 13.38
C GLN A 112 11.78 -25.12 12.73
N SER A 113 11.72 -25.15 11.39
CA SER A 113 11.56 -26.39 10.64
C SER A 113 12.74 -27.35 10.88
N GLU A 114 12.48 -28.65 10.89
CA GLU A 114 13.51 -29.68 11.08
C GLU A 114 14.56 -29.62 9.95
N ALA A 115 14.11 -29.39 8.72
CA ALA A 115 14.97 -29.20 7.55
C ALA A 115 15.91 -27.98 7.70
N VAL A 116 15.42 -26.88 8.28
CA VAL A 116 16.23 -25.67 8.54
C VAL A 116 17.28 -25.94 9.60
N SER A 117 16.90 -26.62 10.67
CA SER A 117 17.79 -26.94 11.79
C SER A 117 18.91 -27.89 11.36
N ALA A 118 18.57 -28.94 10.61
CA ALA A 118 19.53 -29.92 10.11
C ALA A 118 20.50 -29.32 9.09
N ALA A 119 20.02 -28.48 8.18
CA ALA A 119 20.86 -27.77 7.21
C ALA A 119 21.87 -26.83 7.87
N ALA A 120 21.42 -26.00 8.83
CA ALA A 120 22.29 -25.09 9.58
C ALA A 120 23.31 -25.86 10.45
N MET A 121 22.91 -26.98 11.03
CA MET A 121 23.80 -27.83 11.80
C MET A 121 24.89 -28.45 10.94
N LEU A 122 24.55 -28.93 9.73
CA LEU A 122 25.51 -29.50 8.80
C LEU A 122 26.52 -28.47 8.30
N ASP A 123 26.07 -27.27 7.93
CA ASP A 123 26.96 -26.16 7.50
C ASP A 123 27.98 -25.81 8.59
N ARG A 124 27.54 -25.77 9.85
CA ARG A 124 28.40 -25.47 10.99
C ARG A 124 29.44 -26.57 11.25
N ILE A 125 29.07 -27.84 11.14
CA ILE A 125 29.98 -28.98 11.39
C ILE A 125 30.95 -29.18 10.22
N ARG A 126 30.50 -28.93 8.99
CA ARG A 126 31.29 -29.13 7.77
C ARG A 126 31.25 -27.89 6.87
N PRO A 127 31.99 -26.83 7.24
CA PRO A 127 32.04 -25.59 6.46
C PRO A 127 32.38 -25.84 4.99
N GLY A 128 31.69 -25.15 4.09
CA GLY A 128 31.87 -25.27 2.64
C GLY A 128 31.03 -26.36 1.96
N VAL A 129 30.36 -27.24 2.72
CA VAL A 129 29.44 -28.25 2.16
C VAL A 129 28.27 -27.60 1.42
N VAL A 130 27.74 -26.50 1.94
CA VAL A 130 26.59 -25.80 1.34
C VAL A 130 27.00 -25.08 0.05
N ASP A 131 28.13 -24.39 0.05
CA ASP A 131 28.67 -23.76 -1.16
C ASP A 131 28.95 -24.79 -2.25
N ARG A 132 29.46 -25.97 -1.85
CA ARG A 132 29.67 -27.09 -2.77
C ARG A 132 28.38 -27.60 -3.37
N ILE A 133 27.32 -27.78 -2.58
CA ILE A 133 26.01 -28.19 -3.07
C ILE A 133 25.47 -27.16 -4.07
N VAL A 134 25.50 -25.87 -3.74
CA VAL A 134 25.01 -24.80 -4.64
C VAL A 134 25.80 -24.79 -5.95
N ALA A 135 27.14 -24.91 -5.89
CA ALA A 135 28.00 -24.95 -7.07
C ALA A 135 27.70 -26.15 -7.98
N LEU A 136 27.59 -27.34 -7.39
CA LEU A 136 27.27 -28.56 -8.13
C LEU A 136 25.84 -28.52 -8.71
N SER A 137 24.87 -28.01 -7.95
CA SER A 137 23.49 -27.85 -8.43
C SER A 137 23.42 -26.88 -9.62
N ARG A 138 24.24 -25.82 -9.65
CA ARG A 138 24.37 -24.92 -10.81
C ARG A 138 24.97 -25.61 -12.03
N GLU A 139 25.96 -26.48 -11.84
CA GLU A 139 26.64 -27.19 -12.94
C GLU A 139 25.72 -28.17 -13.70
N VAL A 140 24.75 -28.73 -12.99
CA VAL A 140 23.81 -29.75 -13.51
C VAL A 140 22.37 -29.25 -13.62
N ALA A 141 22.13 -27.98 -13.30
CA ALA A 141 20.81 -27.36 -13.44
C ALA A 141 20.29 -27.56 -14.88
N PRO A 142 18.98 -27.76 -15.05
CA PRO A 142 18.38 -27.87 -16.37
C PRO A 142 18.51 -26.51 -17.10
N THR A 143 19.55 -26.35 -17.91
CA THR A 143 19.81 -25.10 -18.65
C THR A 143 18.68 -24.83 -19.65
N GLY A 144 17.94 -23.73 -19.45
CA GLY A 144 17.09 -23.13 -20.47
C GLY A 144 17.93 -22.45 -21.56
N MET A 145 17.76 -22.88 -22.81
CA MET A 145 18.16 -22.28 -24.11
C MET A 145 19.50 -21.52 -24.24
N ALA A 146 20.49 -22.13 -24.92
CA ALA A 146 21.26 -21.53 -26.01
C ALA A 146 22.02 -22.58 -26.88
N ALA A 147 22.03 -22.34 -28.20
CA ALA A 147 22.73 -23.00 -29.33
C ALA A 147 22.18 -24.31 -29.96
N PRO A 148 22.09 -24.37 -31.32
CA PRO A 148 21.65 -25.54 -32.06
C PRO A 148 22.85 -26.46 -32.31
N ASP A 149 22.88 -27.61 -31.65
CA ASP A 149 23.81 -28.68 -32.02
C ASP A 149 22.97 -29.89 -32.43
N GLU A 150 22.91 -30.13 -33.74
CA GLU A 150 22.00 -31.07 -34.42
C GLU A 150 22.35 -32.55 -34.19
N LYS A 151 23.33 -32.85 -33.32
CA LYS A 151 23.87 -34.21 -33.11
C LYS A 151 23.79 -34.72 -31.66
N ALA A 152 22.74 -34.37 -30.92
CA ALA A 152 22.52 -34.90 -29.57
C ALA A 152 21.52 -36.09 -29.55
N ALA A 153 21.92 -37.18 -28.88
CA ALA A 153 21.23 -38.47 -28.77
C ALA A 153 19.74 -38.40 -28.32
N PRO A 154 18.91 -39.40 -28.69
CA PRO A 154 17.46 -39.42 -28.43
C PRO A 154 17.04 -39.29 -26.95
N ALA A 155 17.88 -39.68 -25.99
CA ALA A 155 17.62 -39.49 -24.56
C ALA A 155 17.65 -38.01 -24.12
N ARG A 156 18.49 -37.16 -24.74
CA ARG A 156 18.51 -35.71 -24.50
C ARG A 156 17.30 -34.99 -25.10
N LYS A 157 16.71 -35.57 -26.15
CA LYS A 157 15.45 -35.10 -26.75
C LYS A 157 14.26 -35.37 -25.84
N ALA A 158 14.25 -36.49 -25.10
CA ALA A 158 13.24 -36.78 -24.08
C ALA A 158 13.36 -35.87 -22.84
N ALA A 159 14.59 -35.54 -22.40
CA ALA A 159 14.82 -34.57 -21.33
C ALA A 159 14.47 -33.12 -21.74
N ARG A 160 14.73 -32.73 -23.00
CA ARG A 160 14.27 -31.45 -23.59
C ARG A 160 12.76 -31.41 -23.82
N ALA A 161 12.14 -32.52 -24.20
CA ALA A 161 10.70 -32.63 -24.38
C ALA A 161 9.90 -32.59 -23.06
N GLY A 162 10.56 -32.76 -21.91
CA GLY A 162 9.96 -32.69 -20.58
C GLY A 162 9.82 -31.29 -19.96
N ILE A 163 10.33 -30.23 -20.61
CA ILE A 163 10.26 -28.83 -20.12
C ILE A 163 9.49 -27.94 -21.12
N GLY A 164 8.76 -28.55 -22.05
CA GLY A 164 7.66 -27.89 -22.76
C GLY A 164 6.36 -28.12 -22.00
N VAL A 165 6.26 -27.60 -20.78
CA VAL A 165 5.02 -27.76 -20.00
C VAL A 165 3.98 -26.82 -20.60
N THR A 166 3.07 -27.39 -21.40
CA THR A 166 1.83 -26.75 -21.81
C THR A 166 0.81 -26.95 -20.69
N GLY A 167 0.23 -25.86 -20.17
CA GLY A 167 -0.73 -25.93 -19.08
C GLY A 167 -1.12 -24.54 -18.58
N ASP A 168 -1.94 -24.49 -17.53
CA ASP A 168 -2.21 -23.25 -16.82
C ASP A 168 -0.98 -22.78 -16.04
N GLU A 169 -0.99 -21.52 -15.60
CA GLU A 169 0.14 -20.93 -14.86
C GLU A 169 0.55 -21.76 -13.63
N PRO A 170 -0.39 -22.24 -12.77
CA PRO A 170 -0.04 -23.07 -11.63
C PRO A 170 0.71 -24.36 -12.01
N ALA A 171 0.32 -25.03 -13.10
CA ALA A 171 0.99 -26.24 -13.56
C ALA A 171 2.40 -25.96 -14.11
N ILE A 172 2.57 -24.89 -14.87
CA ILE A 172 3.88 -24.48 -15.40
C ILE A 172 4.84 -24.14 -14.26
N ALA A 173 4.38 -23.33 -13.29
CA ALA A 173 5.18 -23.01 -12.11
C ALA A 173 5.51 -24.26 -11.28
N ALA A 174 4.53 -25.15 -11.04
CA ALA A 174 4.77 -26.39 -10.30
C ALA A 174 5.82 -27.27 -10.97
N ALA A 175 5.74 -27.46 -12.29
CA ALA A 175 6.73 -28.23 -13.02
C ALA A 175 8.12 -27.59 -13.01
N HIS A 176 8.19 -26.26 -13.17
CA HIS A 176 9.45 -25.51 -13.13
C HIS A 176 10.14 -25.65 -11.78
N GLY A 177 9.41 -25.45 -10.68
CA GLY A 177 9.96 -25.59 -9.33
C GLY A 177 10.31 -27.04 -8.99
N ALA A 178 9.47 -28.01 -9.35
CA ALA A 178 9.71 -29.43 -9.08
C ALA A 178 10.94 -29.96 -9.81
N ALA A 179 11.17 -29.54 -11.07
CA ALA A 179 12.35 -29.95 -11.84
C ALA A 179 13.66 -29.48 -11.19
N HIS A 180 13.73 -28.21 -10.77
CA HIS A 180 14.91 -27.66 -10.12
C HIS A 180 15.12 -28.23 -8.72
N LEU A 181 14.03 -28.41 -7.96
CA LEU A 181 14.11 -29.03 -6.64
C LEU A 181 14.55 -30.49 -6.72
N ALA A 182 14.05 -31.28 -7.67
CA ALA A 182 14.47 -32.69 -7.83
C ALA A 182 15.97 -32.80 -8.10
N VAL A 183 16.52 -31.93 -8.95
CA VAL A 183 17.97 -31.86 -9.20
C VAL A 183 18.72 -31.47 -7.93
N ALA A 184 18.26 -30.45 -7.22
CA ALA A 184 18.87 -30.02 -5.96
C ALA A 184 18.84 -31.11 -4.88
N VAL A 185 17.76 -31.90 -4.79
CA VAL A 185 17.61 -33.03 -3.86
C VAL A 185 18.64 -34.12 -4.17
N VAL A 186 18.83 -34.49 -5.44
CA VAL A 186 19.82 -35.51 -5.81
C VAL A 186 21.24 -35.04 -5.50
N VAL A 187 21.58 -33.79 -5.82
CA VAL A 187 22.91 -33.23 -5.55
C VAL A 187 23.14 -33.13 -4.03
N ALA A 188 22.19 -32.56 -3.29
CA ALA A 188 22.28 -32.44 -1.85
C ALA A 188 22.37 -33.82 -1.19
N GLY A 189 21.52 -34.78 -1.59
CA GLY A 189 21.50 -36.13 -1.03
C GLY A 189 22.82 -36.88 -1.27
N ALA A 190 23.40 -36.77 -2.47
CA ALA A 190 24.70 -37.36 -2.78
C ALA A 190 25.84 -36.77 -1.93
N VAL A 191 25.85 -35.44 -1.74
CA VAL A 191 26.86 -34.77 -0.91
C VAL A 191 26.63 -35.09 0.58
N VAL A 192 25.40 -35.02 1.07
CA VAL A 192 25.03 -35.31 2.46
C VAL A 192 25.37 -36.76 2.81
N ALA A 193 25.10 -37.72 1.92
CA ALA A 193 25.45 -39.13 2.13
C ALA A 193 26.95 -39.37 2.33
N GLN A 194 27.80 -38.55 1.70
CA GLN A 194 29.27 -38.62 1.81
C GLN A 194 29.82 -37.77 2.97
N THR A 195 29.04 -36.83 3.51
CA THR A 195 29.56 -35.78 4.41
C THR A 195 28.93 -35.72 5.80
N ALA A 196 27.69 -36.16 5.96
CA ALA A 196 26.90 -35.96 7.16
C ALA A 196 27.36 -36.86 8.32
N PRO A 197 27.63 -36.29 9.50
CA PRO A 197 27.92 -37.07 10.70
C PRO A 197 26.64 -37.75 11.24
N PRO A 198 26.76 -38.79 12.08
CA PRO A 198 25.59 -39.51 12.63
C PRO A 198 24.61 -38.66 13.44
N LEU A 199 25.02 -37.47 13.90
CA LEU A 199 24.21 -36.56 14.71
C LEU A 199 23.26 -35.68 13.87
N VAL A 200 23.47 -35.60 12.56
CA VAL A 200 22.63 -34.81 11.64
C VAL A 200 21.66 -35.73 10.94
N ASP A 201 20.36 -35.42 11.03
CA ASP A 201 19.36 -36.11 10.23
C ASP A 201 19.60 -35.87 8.73
N ARG A 202 19.84 -36.96 7.98
CA ARG A 202 20.28 -36.86 6.59
C ARG A 202 19.16 -36.42 5.67
N ALA A 203 17.94 -36.90 5.90
CA ALA A 203 16.78 -36.53 5.09
C ALA A 203 16.43 -35.05 5.28
N ALA A 204 16.35 -34.59 6.52
CA ALA A 204 16.10 -33.19 6.86
C ALA A 204 17.20 -32.26 6.32
N ALA A 205 18.47 -32.62 6.48
CA ALA A 205 19.58 -31.83 5.94
C ALA A 205 19.54 -31.78 4.41
N THR A 206 19.25 -32.90 3.75
CA THR A 206 19.11 -32.99 2.29
C THR A 206 17.99 -32.08 1.79
N VAL A 207 16.80 -32.16 2.39
CA VAL A 207 15.65 -31.36 1.98
C VAL A 207 15.89 -29.86 2.23
N GLY A 208 16.44 -29.49 3.38
CA GLY A 208 16.73 -28.09 3.70
C GLY A 208 17.75 -27.47 2.74
N LEU A 209 18.86 -28.16 2.49
CA LEU A 209 19.90 -27.67 1.59
C LEU A 209 19.46 -27.67 0.13
N ALA A 210 18.69 -28.68 -0.30
CA ALA A 210 18.11 -28.72 -1.63
C ALA A 210 17.11 -27.58 -1.87
N LEU A 211 16.26 -27.28 -0.89
CA LEU A 211 15.30 -26.19 -0.96
C LEU A 211 15.99 -24.83 -1.08
N GLY A 212 16.99 -24.55 -0.23
CA GLY A 212 17.79 -23.32 -0.32
C GLY A 212 18.51 -23.19 -1.66
N ALA A 213 19.14 -24.27 -2.14
CA ALA A 213 19.83 -24.29 -3.43
C ALA A 213 18.84 -24.09 -4.61
N ALA A 214 17.67 -24.72 -4.57
CA ALA A 214 16.63 -24.56 -5.59
C ALA A 214 16.12 -23.11 -5.66
N VAL A 215 15.90 -22.44 -4.53
CA VAL A 215 15.49 -21.02 -4.51
C VAL A 215 16.55 -20.14 -5.18
N LEU A 216 17.83 -20.35 -4.87
CA LEU A 216 18.93 -19.60 -5.49
C LEU A 216 18.99 -19.84 -7.00
N LEU A 217 18.91 -21.11 -7.43
CA LEU A 217 18.88 -21.46 -8.85
C LEU A 217 17.72 -20.82 -9.58
N LEU A 218 16.51 -20.94 -9.02
CA LEU A 218 15.30 -20.46 -9.66
C LEU A 218 15.27 -18.94 -9.78
N ARG A 219 15.82 -18.20 -8.80
CA ARG A 219 15.96 -16.73 -8.91
C ARG A 219 16.85 -16.30 -10.08
N ASP A 220 17.87 -17.09 -10.39
CA ASP A 220 18.82 -16.83 -11.49
C ASP A 220 18.34 -17.43 -12.84
N THR A 221 17.22 -18.16 -12.86
CA THR A 221 16.74 -18.90 -14.03
C THR A 221 15.52 -18.20 -14.67
N PRO A 222 15.53 -17.94 -15.99
CA PRO A 222 14.36 -17.38 -16.66
C PRO A 222 13.12 -18.29 -16.53
N MET A 223 11.94 -17.68 -16.42
CA MET A 223 10.68 -18.42 -16.40
C MET A 223 10.49 -19.23 -17.69
N PRO A 224 9.82 -20.40 -17.64
CA PRO A 224 9.57 -21.22 -18.83
C PRO A 224 8.81 -20.48 -19.93
N SER A 225 9.10 -20.83 -21.17
CA SER A 225 8.32 -20.37 -22.33
C SER A 225 6.84 -20.70 -22.14
N GLY A 226 5.96 -19.72 -22.32
CA GLY A 226 4.51 -19.89 -22.12
C GLY A 226 4.01 -19.51 -20.73
N TYR A 227 4.87 -19.39 -19.72
CA TYR A 227 4.46 -18.94 -18.38
C TYR A 227 3.78 -17.57 -18.40
N ALA A 228 4.37 -16.60 -19.11
CA ALA A 228 3.81 -15.25 -19.21
C ALA A 228 2.41 -15.25 -19.83
N SER A 229 2.18 -16.05 -20.87
CA SER A 229 0.85 -16.20 -21.50
C SER A 229 -0.14 -16.85 -20.55
N ALA A 230 0.23 -17.96 -19.92
CA ALA A 230 -0.64 -18.68 -18.99
C ALA A 230 -0.99 -17.83 -17.76
N LEU A 231 -0.04 -17.00 -17.30
CA LEU A 231 -0.27 -16.03 -16.23
C LEU A 231 -1.27 -14.97 -16.65
N LEU A 232 -1.14 -14.44 -17.87
CA LEU A 232 -2.10 -13.47 -18.41
C LEU A 232 -3.49 -14.08 -18.55
N ASP A 233 -3.59 -15.33 -19.04
CA ASP A 233 -4.87 -16.05 -19.14
C ASP A 233 -5.52 -16.25 -17.77
N ARG A 234 -4.73 -16.64 -16.76
CA ARG A 234 -5.21 -16.74 -15.38
C ARG A 234 -5.72 -15.40 -14.86
N ILE A 235 -4.95 -14.32 -15.06
CA ILE A 235 -5.33 -12.98 -14.64
C ILE A 235 -6.65 -12.57 -15.31
N ARG A 236 -6.81 -12.81 -16.61
CA ARG A 236 -8.05 -12.53 -17.35
C ARG A 236 -9.23 -13.32 -16.82
N ALA A 237 -9.04 -14.60 -16.48
CA ALA A 237 -10.10 -15.45 -15.93
C ALA A 237 -10.52 -15.04 -14.51
N GLU A 238 -9.58 -14.51 -13.70
CA GLU A 238 -9.82 -14.06 -12.32
C GLU A 238 -10.24 -12.58 -12.24
N TYR A 239 -10.23 -11.83 -13.35
CA TYR A 239 -10.51 -10.40 -13.36
C TYR A 239 -12.01 -10.11 -13.27
N LEU A 240 -12.47 -9.72 -12.07
CA LEU A 240 -13.86 -9.38 -11.80
C LEU A 240 -14.10 -7.87 -11.82
N LEU A 241 -15.27 -7.45 -12.32
CA LEU A 241 -15.74 -6.06 -12.32
C LEU A 241 -17.02 -5.91 -11.47
N PRO A 242 -17.28 -4.73 -10.87
CA PRO A 242 -16.42 -3.56 -10.84
C PRO A 242 -15.26 -3.72 -9.85
N ARG A 243 -14.21 -2.92 -10.02
CA ARG A 243 -13.07 -2.82 -9.09
C ARG A 243 -12.90 -1.39 -8.62
N ALA A 244 -12.51 -1.23 -7.37
CA ALA A 244 -12.15 0.06 -6.81
C ALA A 244 -10.89 -0.09 -5.96
N THR A 245 -9.92 0.77 -6.21
CA THR A 245 -8.64 0.77 -5.54
C THR A 245 -8.34 2.19 -5.06
N TYR A 246 -7.95 2.31 -3.79
CA TYR A 246 -7.59 3.58 -3.16
C TYR A 246 -6.11 3.61 -2.85
N GLY A 247 -5.48 4.76 -3.10
CA GLY A 247 -4.08 4.93 -2.79
C GLY A 247 -3.45 6.21 -3.30
N THR A 248 -2.15 6.16 -3.55
CA THR A 248 -1.36 7.35 -3.86
C THR A 248 -0.64 7.19 -5.19
N ALA A 249 -0.58 8.28 -5.95
CA ALA A 249 0.33 8.44 -7.07
C ALA A 249 1.56 9.20 -6.58
N ILE A 250 2.74 8.73 -6.96
CA ILE A 250 3.95 9.54 -6.87
C ILE A 250 3.86 10.55 -8.00
N VAL A 251 4.10 11.82 -7.67
CA VAL A 251 4.11 12.92 -8.63
C VAL A 251 5.54 13.37 -8.80
N SER A 252 5.96 13.54 -10.05
CA SER A 252 7.17 14.27 -10.35
C SER A 252 7.02 15.11 -11.59
N GLY A 253 7.67 16.28 -11.61
CA GLY A 253 7.58 17.21 -12.72
C GLY A 253 6.13 17.44 -13.15
N HIS A 254 5.24 17.66 -12.18
CA HIS A 254 3.84 18.03 -12.37
C HIS A 254 2.93 16.95 -12.99
N ARG A 255 3.36 15.68 -12.94
CA ARG A 255 2.72 14.59 -13.67
C ARG A 255 2.72 13.28 -12.90
N PHE A 256 1.66 12.51 -13.11
CA PHE A 256 1.63 11.06 -13.00
C PHE A 256 0.80 10.53 -14.18
N GLY A 257 0.73 9.22 -14.37
CA GLY A 257 0.09 8.63 -15.53
C GLY A 257 -0.48 7.27 -15.21
N LEU A 258 -1.47 6.87 -16.00
CA LEU A 258 -2.01 5.51 -16.02
C LEU A 258 -1.61 4.92 -17.37
N VAL A 259 -0.53 4.14 -17.38
CA VAL A 259 0.17 3.69 -18.60
C VAL A 259 0.58 2.22 -18.53
N GLU A 260 0.59 1.54 -19.68
CA GLU A 260 1.00 0.13 -19.82
C GLU A 260 2.51 -0.07 -19.69
N HIS A 261 3.29 0.91 -20.14
CA HIS A 261 4.74 0.81 -20.30
C HIS A 261 5.47 2.04 -19.74
N ASP A 262 6.56 2.44 -20.39
CA ASP A 262 7.36 3.59 -20.02
C ASP A 262 6.53 4.87 -19.96
N PHE A 263 6.90 5.73 -19.02
CA PHE A 263 6.22 7.00 -18.86
C PHE A 263 6.58 7.93 -20.03
N PRO A 264 5.60 8.57 -20.69
CA PRO A 264 5.88 9.44 -21.83
C PRO A 264 6.64 10.70 -21.42
N ASP A 265 7.71 11.02 -22.16
CA ASP A 265 8.55 12.19 -21.92
C ASP A 265 7.78 13.52 -22.02
N VAL A 266 6.85 13.59 -22.98
CA VAL A 266 6.08 14.80 -23.33
C VAL A 266 4.59 14.49 -23.25
N ALA A 267 3.83 15.43 -22.67
CA ALA A 267 2.38 15.39 -22.59
C ALA A 267 1.82 16.79 -22.86
N ASP A 268 0.87 16.91 -23.80
CA ASP A 268 0.22 18.17 -24.14
C ASP A 268 -1.12 18.32 -23.40
N PHE A 269 -1.15 19.26 -22.47
CA PHE A 269 -2.36 19.58 -21.69
C PHE A 269 -3.12 20.80 -22.22
N SER A 270 -2.69 21.41 -23.33
CA SER A 270 -3.29 22.64 -23.85
C SER A 270 -4.75 22.47 -24.33
N GLY A 271 -5.18 21.23 -24.62
CA GLY A 271 -6.54 20.94 -25.06
C GLY A 271 -7.60 21.02 -23.96
N ASN A 272 -7.32 20.49 -22.77
CA ASN A 272 -8.28 20.43 -21.67
C ASN A 272 -7.71 20.87 -20.30
N GLY A 273 -6.38 20.88 -20.12
CA GLY A 273 -5.71 21.32 -18.89
C GLY A 273 -5.55 20.24 -17.81
N LEU A 274 -6.07 19.03 -18.02
CA LEU A 274 -6.09 17.96 -17.02
C LEU A 274 -5.40 16.67 -17.48
N VAL A 275 -5.78 16.14 -18.63
CA VAL A 275 -5.37 14.82 -19.08
C VAL A 275 -4.88 14.87 -20.52
N ALA A 276 -3.78 14.19 -20.80
CA ALA A 276 -3.21 14.04 -22.13
C ALA A 276 -3.18 12.54 -22.49
N VAL A 277 -3.59 12.21 -23.71
CA VAL A 277 -3.49 10.83 -24.22
C VAL A 277 -2.05 10.57 -24.65
N ALA A 278 -1.53 9.40 -24.28
CA ALA A 278 -0.21 8.92 -24.65
C ALA A 278 -0.31 7.49 -25.21
N ASP A 279 0.79 6.98 -25.76
CA ASP A 279 0.83 5.58 -26.21
C ASP A 279 0.67 4.65 -25.00
N GLY A 280 -0.26 3.69 -25.10
CA GLY A 280 -0.59 2.76 -24.01
C GLY A 280 -1.17 3.42 -22.74
N GLY A 281 -1.77 4.62 -22.80
CA GLY A 281 -2.45 5.19 -21.63
C GLY A 281 -2.72 6.70 -21.65
N VAL A 282 -2.77 7.31 -20.46
CA VAL A 282 -2.87 8.77 -20.29
C VAL A 282 -1.93 9.30 -19.22
N VAL A 283 -1.62 10.58 -19.34
CA VAL A 283 -0.89 11.39 -18.38
C VAL A 283 -1.84 12.40 -17.75
N ILE A 284 -1.74 12.59 -16.44
CA ILE A 284 -2.55 13.53 -15.67
C ILE A 284 -1.67 14.66 -15.12
N ARG A 285 -2.17 15.89 -15.23
CA ARG A 285 -1.49 17.13 -14.80
C ARG A 285 -1.90 17.51 -13.38
N THR A 286 -0.90 17.68 -12.50
CA THR A 286 -1.09 17.96 -11.07
C THR A 286 -0.84 19.40 -10.63
N GLY A 287 -1.52 19.91 -9.61
CA GLY A 287 -1.20 21.19 -9.00
C GLY A 287 0.24 21.26 -8.50
N ILE A 288 0.62 20.25 -7.71
CA ILE A 288 1.96 20.12 -7.16
C ILE A 288 2.99 19.68 -8.21
N ALA A 289 4.26 20.07 -8.00
CA ALA A 289 5.38 19.70 -8.86
C ALA A 289 5.89 18.28 -8.56
N ASP A 290 6.14 18.00 -7.28
CA ASP A 290 6.69 16.73 -6.82
C ASP A 290 6.06 16.38 -5.46
N GLY A 291 5.87 15.08 -5.19
CA GLY A 291 5.28 14.61 -3.95
C GLY A 291 4.37 13.41 -4.14
N GLN A 292 3.28 13.36 -3.38
CA GLN A 292 2.25 12.33 -3.51
C GLN A 292 0.87 12.98 -3.52
N VAL A 293 -0.03 12.41 -4.31
CA VAL A 293 -1.45 12.80 -4.34
C VAL A 293 -2.32 11.58 -4.08
N ASN A 294 -3.46 11.82 -3.44
CA ASN A 294 -4.44 10.76 -3.20
C ASN A 294 -5.27 10.52 -4.46
N LEU A 295 -5.46 9.25 -4.81
CA LEU A 295 -6.33 8.87 -5.90
C LEU A 295 -7.19 7.65 -5.60
N GLN A 296 -8.36 7.65 -6.21
CA GLN A 296 -9.23 6.50 -6.34
C GLN A 296 -9.28 6.08 -7.81
N LEU A 297 -8.97 4.81 -8.09
CA LEU A 297 -9.14 4.20 -9.39
C LEU A 297 -10.35 3.26 -9.35
N GLU A 298 -11.31 3.49 -10.23
CA GLU A 298 -12.45 2.63 -10.44
C GLU A 298 -12.42 2.05 -11.86
N VAL A 299 -12.68 0.75 -11.96
CA VAL A 299 -12.83 0.07 -13.25
C VAL A 299 -14.24 -0.51 -13.31
N ARG A 300 -14.97 -0.15 -14.37
CA ARG A 300 -16.37 -0.49 -14.59
C ARG A 300 -16.54 -1.31 -15.87
N ALA A 301 -17.63 -2.08 -15.93
CA ALA A 301 -18.02 -2.78 -17.15
C ALA A 301 -18.59 -1.80 -18.19
N ASP A 302 -19.42 -0.87 -17.72
CA ASP A 302 -20.13 0.11 -18.54
C ASP A 302 -19.83 1.55 -18.09
N ALA A 303 -20.20 2.52 -18.93
CA ALA A 303 -20.09 3.93 -18.62
C ALA A 303 -20.91 4.29 -17.37
N PRO A 304 -20.39 5.12 -16.45
CA PRO A 304 -21.19 5.63 -15.34
C PRO A 304 -22.38 6.46 -15.86
N GLU A 305 -23.58 6.21 -15.35
CA GLU A 305 -24.82 6.87 -15.77
C GLU A 305 -24.79 8.39 -15.51
N GLU A 306 -24.15 8.80 -14.41
CA GLU A 306 -24.06 10.19 -13.98
C GLU A 306 -22.61 10.68 -13.97
N VAL A 307 -22.45 11.98 -14.16
CA VAL A 307 -21.19 12.70 -14.02
C VAL A 307 -21.22 13.47 -12.72
N ASP A 308 -20.29 13.15 -11.82
CA ASP A 308 -20.12 13.85 -10.55
C ASP A 308 -19.47 15.21 -10.79
N LEU A 309 -20.28 16.28 -10.74
CA LEU A 309 -19.85 17.66 -10.99
C LEU A 309 -19.40 18.40 -9.72
N ASP A 310 -19.29 17.72 -8.57
CA ASP A 310 -18.76 18.32 -7.34
C ASP A 310 -17.24 18.54 -7.41
N TRP A 311 -16.55 17.92 -8.37
CA TRP A 311 -15.12 18.06 -8.59
C TRP A 311 -14.75 19.39 -9.27
N ASP A 312 -13.51 19.84 -9.20
CA ASP A 312 -13.10 21.10 -9.85
C ASP A 312 -12.94 20.92 -11.37
N GLU A 313 -12.39 19.78 -11.77
CA GLU A 313 -12.17 19.43 -13.16
C GLU A 313 -12.70 18.02 -13.43
N VAL A 314 -13.38 17.85 -14.55
CA VAL A 314 -13.89 16.56 -15.01
C VAL A 314 -13.75 16.47 -16.52
N VAL A 315 -12.86 15.59 -16.97
CA VAL A 315 -12.56 15.39 -18.40
C VAL A 315 -12.60 13.90 -18.73
N GLU A 316 -13.19 13.58 -19.88
CA GLU A 316 -13.14 12.25 -20.46
C GLU A 316 -12.35 12.22 -21.76
N VAL A 317 -11.49 11.21 -21.88
CA VAL A 317 -10.74 10.93 -23.11
C VAL A 317 -10.78 9.43 -23.41
N ASN A 318 -10.54 9.07 -24.67
CA ASN A 318 -10.24 7.69 -25.04
C ASN A 318 -8.74 7.47 -25.09
N TRP A 319 -8.30 6.28 -24.70
CA TRP A 319 -6.99 5.76 -25.06
C TRP A 319 -7.14 4.40 -25.75
N HIS A 320 -6.10 3.95 -26.43
CA HIS A 320 -5.95 2.56 -26.89
C HIS A 320 -4.96 1.80 -26.00
N ALA A 321 -5.38 0.64 -25.48
CA ALA A 321 -4.54 -0.27 -24.70
C ALA A 321 -4.02 -1.38 -25.62
N ALA A 322 -2.71 -1.48 -25.78
CA ALA A 322 -2.08 -2.49 -26.64
C ALA A 322 -2.09 -3.88 -25.98
N GLU A 323 -2.02 -3.94 -24.65
CA GLU A 323 -1.95 -5.20 -23.90
C GLU A 323 -3.04 -5.32 -22.81
N GLY A 324 -3.48 -4.18 -22.27
CA GLY A 324 -4.23 -4.01 -21.04
C GLY A 324 -3.30 -3.79 -19.82
N ARG A 325 -3.90 -3.73 -18.62
CA ARG A 325 -3.16 -3.67 -17.34
C ARG A 325 -2.23 -2.47 -17.17
N ALA A 326 -2.71 -1.28 -17.51
CA ALA A 326 -2.04 -0.04 -17.19
C ALA A 326 -1.84 0.11 -15.67
N SER A 327 -0.74 0.76 -15.31
CA SER A 327 -0.29 1.02 -13.94
C SER A 327 -0.26 2.51 -13.67
N VAL A 328 -0.53 2.91 -12.42
CA VAL A 328 -0.29 4.29 -12.01
C VAL A 328 1.20 4.48 -11.75
N LEU A 329 1.85 5.26 -12.61
CA LEU A 329 3.28 5.52 -12.57
C LEU A 329 3.58 7.02 -12.50
N SER A 330 4.75 7.34 -11.97
CA SER A 330 5.38 8.65 -12.07
C SER A 330 6.41 8.66 -13.21
N PRO A 331 6.90 9.84 -13.65
CA PRO A 331 7.88 9.93 -14.74
C PRO A 331 9.16 9.10 -14.57
N ASP A 332 9.56 8.79 -13.34
CA ASP A 332 10.74 7.95 -13.07
C ASP A 332 10.42 6.44 -12.99
N GLY A 333 9.20 6.04 -13.36
CA GLY A 333 8.72 4.65 -13.36
C GLY A 333 8.29 4.13 -11.98
N ARG A 334 8.44 4.93 -10.91
CA ARG A 334 7.94 4.55 -9.58
C ARG A 334 6.42 4.65 -9.52
N GLY A 335 5.82 3.74 -8.76
CA GLY A 335 4.39 3.63 -8.54
C GLY A 335 4.13 2.68 -7.37
N ALA A 336 3.07 2.94 -6.61
CA ALA A 336 2.69 2.09 -5.47
C ALA A 336 2.21 0.72 -5.96
N ASP A 337 2.64 -0.37 -5.32
CA ASP A 337 2.33 -1.74 -5.77
C ASP A 337 0.84 -2.00 -5.93
N ARG A 338 0.03 -1.49 -4.99
CA ARG A 338 -1.45 -1.59 -5.05
C ARG A 338 -2.10 -0.88 -6.24
N MET A 339 -1.37 -0.01 -6.94
CA MET A 339 -1.85 0.76 -8.09
C MET A 339 -1.26 0.27 -9.42
N ARG A 340 -0.55 -0.86 -9.40
CA ARG A 340 0.04 -1.43 -10.61
C ARG A 340 -0.94 -2.39 -11.26
N ARG A 341 -1.07 -2.30 -12.57
CA ARG A 341 -1.76 -3.29 -13.41
C ARG A 341 -3.22 -3.52 -13.04
N GLU A 342 -3.90 -2.45 -12.62
CA GLU A 342 -5.27 -2.47 -12.13
C GLU A 342 -6.33 -2.28 -13.23
N THR A 343 -5.97 -1.81 -14.43
CA THR A 343 -6.94 -1.69 -15.53
C THR A 343 -7.22 -3.05 -16.19
N PRO A 344 -8.29 -3.16 -17.02
CA PRO A 344 -8.67 -4.43 -17.62
C PRO A 344 -7.50 -5.10 -18.38
N PRO A 345 -7.35 -6.43 -18.26
CA PRO A 345 -6.22 -7.17 -18.82
C PRO A 345 -6.37 -7.52 -20.31
N TRP A 346 -7.23 -6.81 -21.04
CA TRP A 346 -7.48 -7.05 -22.45
C TRP A 346 -7.04 -5.82 -23.27
N PRO A 347 -6.47 -6.03 -24.46
CA PRO A 347 -6.26 -4.93 -25.40
C PRO A 347 -7.61 -4.37 -25.86
N GLY A 348 -7.59 -3.12 -26.31
CA GLY A 348 -8.78 -2.47 -26.86
C GLY A 348 -8.89 -1.00 -26.50
N ASP A 349 -10.00 -0.40 -26.93
CA ASP A 349 -10.29 0.99 -26.68
C ASP A 349 -11.02 1.16 -25.34
N TYR A 350 -10.49 2.07 -24.52
CA TYR A 350 -11.03 2.40 -23.22
C TYR A 350 -11.33 3.89 -23.14
N ARG A 351 -12.41 4.21 -22.44
CA ARG A 351 -12.72 5.57 -22.00
C ARG A 351 -12.27 5.73 -20.57
N ILE A 352 -11.71 6.89 -20.27
CA ILE A 352 -11.30 7.28 -18.93
C ILE A 352 -11.90 8.63 -18.59
N ARG A 353 -12.55 8.71 -17.43
CA ARG A 353 -12.98 9.95 -16.80
C ARG A 353 -12.03 10.30 -15.66
N VAL A 354 -11.36 11.44 -15.77
CA VAL A 354 -10.49 11.97 -14.72
C VAL A 354 -11.23 13.11 -14.03
N HIS A 355 -11.42 12.96 -12.72
CA HIS A 355 -11.87 14.03 -11.84
C HIS A 355 -10.68 14.52 -11.02
N ALA A 356 -10.54 15.84 -10.89
CA ALA A 356 -9.52 16.45 -10.05
C ALA A 356 -10.13 17.54 -9.15
N ARG A 357 -9.59 17.66 -7.94
CA ARG A 357 -9.92 18.71 -6.98
C ARG A 357 -8.65 19.21 -6.32
N GLY A 358 -8.59 20.50 -6.00
CA GLY A 358 -7.51 21.09 -5.20
C GLY A 358 -6.21 21.34 -5.96
N ARG A 359 -6.20 21.30 -7.30
CA ARG A 359 -4.99 21.54 -8.10
C ARG A 359 -4.45 22.97 -8.03
N ASP A 360 -5.26 23.90 -7.53
CA ASP A 360 -4.83 25.28 -7.26
C ASP A 360 -4.37 25.50 -5.82
N ASP A 361 -4.51 24.47 -4.95
CA ASP A 361 -4.08 24.54 -3.57
C ASP A 361 -2.57 24.32 -3.49
N LEU A 362 -1.92 25.01 -2.55
CA LEU A 362 -0.47 24.86 -2.30
C LEU A 362 -0.14 23.56 -1.54
N ASP A 363 -1.16 22.91 -0.98
CA ASP A 363 -1.02 21.77 -0.10
C ASP A 363 -1.46 20.47 -0.77
N ALA A 364 -0.52 19.53 -0.91
CA ALA A 364 -0.71 18.25 -1.58
C ALA A 364 -1.82 17.39 -0.95
N ASP A 365 -2.07 17.52 0.36
CA ASP A 365 -3.09 16.75 1.08
C ASP A 365 -4.52 17.04 0.59
N HIS A 366 -4.70 18.19 -0.06
CA HIS A 366 -5.96 18.66 -0.61
C HIS A 366 -6.12 18.36 -2.10
N GLU A 367 -5.03 18.02 -2.79
CA GLU A 367 -5.08 17.62 -4.19
C GLU A 367 -5.45 16.13 -4.32
N ARG A 368 -6.59 15.85 -4.97
CA ARG A 368 -7.14 14.49 -5.06
C ARG A 368 -7.67 14.20 -6.45
N TYR A 369 -7.64 12.92 -6.80
CA TYR A 369 -8.09 12.42 -8.09
C TYR A 369 -9.08 11.27 -7.95
N ARG A 370 -10.09 11.25 -8.83
CA ARG A 370 -10.91 10.06 -9.06
C ARG A 370 -10.85 9.70 -10.54
N ILE A 371 -10.38 8.50 -10.83
CA ILE A 371 -10.19 7.99 -12.17
C ILE A 371 -11.18 6.85 -12.38
N VAL A 372 -11.99 6.93 -13.42
CA VAL A 372 -12.95 5.88 -13.77
C VAL A 372 -12.64 5.39 -15.18
N VAL A 373 -12.45 4.08 -15.35
CA VAL A 373 -12.11 3.45 -16.64
C VAL A 373 -13.19 2.43 -17.02
N TRP A 374 -13.62 2.44 -18.29
CA TRP A 374 -14.54 1.44 -18.86
C TRP A 374 -14.24 1.20 -20.33
N SER A 375 -14.66 0.05 -20.86
CA SER A 375 -14.53 -0.26 -22.28
C SER A 375 -15.49 0.58 -23.09
N ALA A 376 -15.03 1.23 -24.16
CA ALA A 376 -15.88 2.01 -25.05
C ALA A 376 -15.23 2.25 -26.40
N GLU A 377 -16.05 2.40 -27.45
CA GLU A 377 -15.55 2.84 -28.76
C GLU A 377 -14.90 4.24 -28.67
N PRO A 378 -13.91 4.53 -29.54
CA PRO A 378 -13.30 5.86 -29.63
C PRO A 378 -14.34 6.97 -29.83
N ALA A 379 -14.30 7.98 -28.96
CA ALA A 379 -15.15 9.16 -29.00
C ALA A 379 -14.31 10.44 -28.84
N ALA A 380 -14.89 11.58 -29.20
CA ALA A 380 -14.26 12.89 -28.98
C ALA A 380 -14.05 13.15 -27.48
N VAL A 381 -13.14 14.06 -27.13
CA VAL A 381 -12.91 14.47 -25.74
C VAL A 381 -14.16 15.16 -25.20
N ASP A 382 -14.66 14.71 -24.04
CA ASP A 382 -15.75 15.39 -23.34
C ASP A 382 -15.20 16.15 -22.13
N VAL A 383 -15.47 17.45 -22.07
CA VAL A 383 -15.07 18.30 -20.94
C VAL A 383 -16.34 18.70 -20.19
N HIS A 384 -16.58 18.04 -19.05
CA HIS A 384 -17.78 18.26 -18.23
C HIS A 384 -17.61 19.46 -17.30
N LYS A 385 -16.41 19.67 -16.74
CA LYS A 385 -16.10 20.81 -15.87
C LYS A 385 -14.62 21.17 -15.96
N ARG A 386 -14.30 22.48 -15.99
CA ARG A 386 -12.93 22.99 -16.09
C ARG A 386 -12.72 24.39 -15.50
N ILE A 387 -12.90 24.52 -14.19
CA ILE A 387 -12.94 25.81 -13.49
C ILE A 387 -11.61 26.23 -12.83
N ASP A 388 -10.53 25.47 -12.98
CA ASP A 388 -9.27 25.66 -12.27
C ASP A 388 -8.25 26.61 -12.90
N LEU A 389 -7.56 27.37 -12.04
CA LEU A 389 -6.64 28.43 -12.47
C LEU A 389 -5.47 27.82 -13.23
N LEU A 390 -4.99 26.65 -12.78
CA LEU A 390 -3.99 25.87 -13.48
C LEU A 390 -4.42 25.52 -14.91
N GLY A 391 -5.59 24.93 -15.09
CA GLY A 391 -6.13 24.54 -16.39
C GLY A 391 -6.32 25.74 -17.30
N HIS A 392 -6.88 26.84 -16.79
CA HIS A 392 -6.98 28.10 -17.54
C HIS A 392 -5.60 28.59 -18.02
N ARG A 393 -4.59 28.56 -17.15
CA ARG A 393 -3.21 28.92 -17.52
C ARG A 393 -2.65 28.01 -18.62
N LEU A 394 -2.84 26.70 -18.50
CA LEU A 394 -2.35 25.71 -19.47
C LEU A 394 -3.01 25.84 -20.84
N ARG A 395 -4.27 26.26 -20.88
CA ARG A 395 -5.02 26.52 -22.12
C ARG A 395 -4.80 27.94 -22.68
N GLY A 396 -4.04 28.78 -21.98
CA GLY A 396 -3.83 30.19 -22.38
C GLY A 396 -5.08 31.07 -22.22
N GLU A 397 -6.02 30.66 -21.36
CA GLU A 397 -7.27 31.36 -21.10
C GLU A 397 -7.10 32.40 -19.98
N PRO A 398 -7.87 33.50 -19.99
CA PRO A 398 -7.90 34.43 -18.86
C PRO A 398 -8.31 33.73 -17.56
N ALA A 399 -7.66 34.08 -16.45
CA ALA A 399 -7.97 33.50 -15.16
C ALA A 399 -9.43 33.83 -14.73
N PRO A 400 -10.23 32.84 -14.32
CA PRO A 400 -11.59 33.06 -13.86
C PRO A 400 -11.58 33.85 -12.54
N LYS A 401 -12.57 34.74 -12.36
CA LYS A 401 -12.83 35.36 -11.06
C LYS A 401 -13.50 34.33 -10.16
N ARG A 402 -12.83 33.95 -9.07
CA ARG A 402 -13.36 33.01 -8.09
C ARG A 402 -13.88 33.73 -6.85
N PRO A 403 -14.95 33.21 -6.22
CA PRO A 403 -15.33 33.65 -4.88
C PRO A 403 -14.14 33.47 -3.92
N PRO A 404 -13.95 34.39 -2.96
CA PRO A 404 -12.98 34.18 -1.90
C PRO A 404 -13.36 32.92 -1.12
N ARG A 405 -12.35 32.12 -0.76
CA ARG A 405 -12.48 30.89 0.05
C ARG A 405 -11.85 31.08 1.43
N PRO A 406 -12.47 31.88 2.32
CA PRO A 406 -11.92 32.18 3.64
C PRO A 406 -11.73 30.92 4.50
N GLU A 407 -12.49 29.86 4.24
CA GLU A 407 -12.40 28.58 4.97
C GLU A 407 -11.01 27.94 4.85
N LEU A 408 -10.25 28.24 3.80
CA LEU A 408 -8.89 27.74 3.61
C LEU A 408 -7.92 28.19 4.71
N ALA A 409 -8.21 29.34 5.35
CA ALA A 409 -7.41 29.85 6.46
C ALA A 409 -7.45 28.95 7.71
N TYR A 410 -8.38 27.99 7.77
CA TYR A 410 -8.58 27.07 8.89
C TYR A 410 -8.05 25.65 8.64
N ARG A 411 -7.43 25.36 7.48
CA ARG A 411 -6.90 24.02 7.17
C ARG A 411 -5.80 23.53 8.11
N TRP A 412 -5.17 24.43 8.87
CA TRP A 412 -4.24 24.05 9.93
C TRP A 412 -4.90 23.16 11.00
N ILE A 413 -6.24 23.20 11.13
CA ILE A 413 -7.01 22.32 12.01
C ILE A 413 -6.76 20.84 11.69
N ASP A 414 -6.61 20.47 10.41
CA ASP A 414 -6.40 19.10 9.96
C ASP A 414 -5.08 18.50 10.46
N ARG A 415 -4.14 19.34 10.90
CA ARG A 415 -2.82 18.96 11.42
C ARG A 415 -2.70 19.19 12.93
N SER A 416 -3.80 19.56 13.57
CA SER A 416 -3.86 19.91 15.00
C SER A 416 -4.51 18.80 15.82
N VAL A 417 -4.49 18.95 17.15
CA VAL A 417 -5.22 18.08 18.08
C VAL A 417 -6.74 18.12 17.89
N LEU A 418 -7.27 19.10 17.15
CA LEU A 418 -8.70 19.29 16.92
C LEU A 418 -9.22 18.54 15.69
N THR A 419 -8.35 17.95 14.86
CA THR A 419 -8.73 17.34 13.57
C THR A 419 -9.89 16.32 13.68
N VAL A 420 -9.89 15.50 14.73
CA VAL A 420 -10.81 14.35 14.83
C VAL A 420 -12.18 14.74 15.41
N ALA A 421 -12.19 15.55 16.47
CA ALA A 421 -13.39 15.96 17.18
C ALA A 421 -13.08 17.14 18.10
N ALA A 422 -13.87 18.21 18.00
CA ALA A 422 -13.78 19.32 18.92
C ALA A 422 -15.05 20.17 18.93
N THR A 423 -15.14 21.04 19.94
CA THR A 423 -16.00 22.23 19.91
C THR A 423 -15.14 23.47 20.07
N VAL A 424 -15.32 24.43 19.18
CA VAL A 424 -14.72 25.76 19.28
C VAL A 424 -15.84 26.77 19.47
N THR A 425 -15.83 27.47 20.60
CA THR A 425 -16.79 28.52 20.92
C THR A 425 -16.06 29.84 21.12
N VAL A 426 -16.57 30.91 20.51
CA VAL A 426 -16.07 32.27 20.73
C VAL A 426 -17.17 33.10 21.36
N VAL A 427 -16.82 33.81 22.43
CA VAL A 427 -17.73 34.64 23.22
C VAL A 427 -17.21 36.07 23.28
N THR A 428 -18.08 37.05 23.09
CA THR A 428 -17.78 38.50 23.21
C THR A 428 -18.65 39.13 24.28
N GLY A 429 -18.18 40.24 24.87
CA GLY A 429 -18.91 40.91 25.95
C GLY A 429 -18.88 40.18 27.30
N ALA A 430 -18.14 39.07 27.40
CA ALA A 430 -17.94 38.31 28.62
C ALA A 430 -16.46 38.25 29.03
N THR A 431 -16.22 38.19 30.33
CA THR A 431 -14.91 37.84 30.91
C THR A 431 -14.67 36.33 30.83
N VAL A 432 -13.41 35.89 31.02
CA VAL A 432 -13.04 34.46 31.06
C VAL A 432 -13.84 33.73 32.14
N GLU A 433 -14.00 34.34 33.32
CA GLU A 433 -14.72 33.76 34.44
C GLU A 433 -16.20 33.57 34.14
N GLN A 434 -16.83 34.54 33.47
CA GLN A 434 -18.22 34.44 33.04
C GLN A 434 -18.42 33.35 31.99
N ALA A 435 -17.51 33.28 31.01
CA ALA A 435 -17.57 32.26 29.96
C ALA A 435 -17.38 30.85 30.53
N LEU A 436 -16.40 30.64 31.42
CA LEU A 436 -16.19 29.36 32.10
C LEU A 436 -17.41 28.94 32.93
N ARG A 437 -18.01 29.87 33.69
CA ARG A 437 -19.23 29.58 34.45
C ARG A 437 -20.41 29.20 33.56
N ALA A 438 -20.56 29.84 32.39
CA ALA A 438 -21.60 29.47 31.42
C ALA A 438 -21.43 28.02 30.92
N PHE A 439 -20.19 27.54 30.82
CA PHE A 439 -19.86 26.16 30.46
C PHE A 439 -20.04 25.17 31.61
N GLY A 440 -20.31 25.63 32.83
CA GLY A 440 -20.35 24.77 34.03
C GLY A 440 -18.95 24.46 34.59
N ALA A 441 -17.97 25.29 34.27
CA ALA A 441 -16.60 25.17 34.78
C ALA A 441 -16.32 26.20 35.90
N ASP A 442 -15.56 25.77 36.90
CA ASP A 442 -15.12 26.63 38.01
C ASP A 442 -13.81 27.37 37.64
N PRO A 443 -13.83 28.70 37.42
CA PRO A 443 -12.65 29.46 37.02
C PRO A 443 -11.52 29.45 38.07
N ASP A 444 -11.84 29.14 39.33
CA ASP A 444 -10.87 29.10 40.43
C ASP A 444 -10.16 27.73 40.54
N ARG A 445 -10.48 26.77 39.66
CA ARG A 445 -9.94 25.40 39.68
C ARG A 445 -9.32 24.97 38.33
N PRO A 446 -8.23 25.61 37.89
CA PRO A 446 -7.49 25.16 36.72
C PRO A 446 -6.82 23.80 36.97
N GLU A 447 -6.91 22.90 35.99
CA GLU A 447 -6.26 21.59 35.98
C GLU A 447 -5.35 21.45 34.75
N ARG A 448 -4.40 20.50 34.79
CA ARG A 448 -3.54 20.22 33.64
C ARG A 448 -4.30 19.44 32.56
N ILE A 449 -4.21 19.90 31.30
CA ILE A 449 -4.85 19.25 30.14
C ILE A 449 -4.51 17.75 30.07
N GLY A 450 -3.23 17.38 30.27
CA GLY A 450 -2.80 15.98 30.21
C GLY A 450 -3.44 15.06 31.25
N SER A 451 -3.93 15.60 32.37
CA SER A 451 -4.70 14.85 33.36
C SER A 451 -6.14 14.65 32.89
N LEU A 452 -6.75 15.70 32.34
CA LEU A 452 -8.15 15.72 31.92
C LEU A 452 -8.41 14.99 30.60
N ARG A 453 -7.44 14.89 29.68
CA ARG A 453 -7.56 14.08 28.45
C ARG A 453 -7.96 12.62 28.70
N ARG A 454 -7.73 12.10 29.91
CA ARG A 454 -8.08 10.74 30.31
C ARG A 454 -9.40 10.64 31.12
N SER A 455 -10.07 11.76 31.40
CA SER A 455 -11.26 11.78 32.28
C SER A 455 -12.17 12.99 32.07
N GLY A 456 -13.45 12.72 31.77
CA GLY A 456 -14.55 13.70 31.84
C GLY A 456 -14.58 14.75 30.73
N GLN A 457 -15.57 15.64 30.79
CA GLN A 457 -15.68 16.82 29.92
C GLN A 457 -14.88 17.98 30.51
N TRP A 458 -14.21 18.74 29.65
CA TRP A 458 -13.41 19.88 30.04
C TRP A 458 -13.29 20.89 28.91
N VAL A 459 -12.93 22.11 29.27
CA VAL A 459 -12.74 23.22 28.32
C VAL A 459 -11.43 23.95 28.63
N SER A 460 -10.69 24.27 27.58
CA SER A 460 -9.55 25.19 27.66
C SER A 460 -9.98 26.57 27.16
N VAL A 461 -9.34 27.63 27.66
CA VAL A 461 -9.78 29.00 27.40
C VAL A 461 -8.61 29.92 27.12
N LEU A 462 -8.84 30.89 26.24
CA LEU A 462 -7.92 31.96 25.91
C LEU A 462 -8.65 33.30 25.93
N ASP A 463 -8.10 34.26 26.68
CA ASP A 463 -8.44 35.67 26.51
C ASP A 463 -7.73 36.21 25.25
N ALA A 464 -8.53 36.55 24.24
CA ALA A 464 -8.08 37.05 22.95
C ALA A 464 -8.22 38.57 22.81
N GLY A 465 -8.43 39.31 23.91
CA GLY A 465 -8.46 40.76 23.91
C GLY A 465 -9.74 41.32 23.27
N GLY A 466 -10.86 41.16 23.97
CA GLY A 466 -12.20 41.57 23.52
C GLY A 466 -13.12 40.39 23.15
N ALA A 467 -12.56 39.18 23.07
CA ALA A 467 -13.26 37.92 22.95
C ALA A 467 -12.60 36.85 23.81
N VAL A 468 -13.38 35.88 24.26
CA VAL A 468 -12.94 34.68 24.95
C VAL A 468 -13.11 33.50 24.00
N VAL A 469 -12.03 32.78 23.73
CA VAL A 469 -12.04 31.57 22.90
C VAL A 469 -12.01 30.35 23.81
N LEU A 470 -12.99 29.47 23.65
CA LEU A 470 -13.13 28.23 24.38
C LEU A 470 -12.95 27.05 23.43
N VAL A 471 -12.08 26.11 23.80
CA VAL A 471 -11.77 24.92 23.01
C VAL A 471 -11.98 23.68 23.85
N GLU A 472 -12.88 22.82 23.39
CA GLU A 472 -13.14 21.49 23.95
C GLU A 472 -12.58 20.42 22.99
N GLU A 473 -11.46 19.78 23.35
CA GLU A 473 -10.99 18.60 22.61
C GLU A 473 -11.94 17.43 22.86
N ASN A 474 -12.57 16.91 21.80
CA ASN A 474 -13.55 15.82 21.87
C ASN A 474 -14.74 16.09 22.84
N GLY A 475 -15.00 17.35 23.18
CA GLY A 475 -16.16 17.80 23.96
C GLY A 475 -17.23 18.44 23.09
N TYR A 476 -18.42 18.63 23.65
CA TYR A 476 -19.61 19.11 22.93
C TYR A 476 -20.43 20.15 23.71
N ARG A 477 -19.93 20.66 24.84
CA ARG A 477 -20.71 21.48 25.75
C ARG A 477 -21.13 22.80 25.12
N GLY A 478 -20.27 23.41 24.31
CA GLY A 478 -20.55 24.61 23.52
C GLY A 478 -21.62 24.41 22.44
N ALA A 479 -21.97 23.17 22.10
CA ALA A 479 -23.09 22.84 21.21
C ALA A 479 -24.46 22.82 21.94
N ASN A 480 -24.49 23.07 23.25
CA ASN A 480 -25.70 23.11 24.05
C ASN A 480 -26.34 24.51 24.04
N ALA A 481 -27.63 24.55 23.72
CA ALA A 481 -28.41 25.79 23.63
C ALA A 481 -28.47 26.59 24.94
N GLY A 482 -28.50 25.95 26.11
CA GLY A 482 -28.50 26.63 27.40
C GLY A 482 -27.16 27.28 27.71
N VAL A 483 -26.06 26.60 27.35
CA VAL A 483 -24.69 27.10 27.51
C VAL A 483 -24.47 28.33 26.63
N LEU A 484 -24.88 28.30 25.36
CA LEU A 484 -24.70 29.45 24.48
C LEU A 484 -25.55 30.66 24.88
N ARG A 485 -26.79 30.44 25.35
CA ARG A 485 -27.59 31.53 25.93
C ARG A 485 -26.90 32.16 27.14
N ALA A 486 -26.39 31.34 28.06
CA ALA A 486 -25.68 31.85 29.23
C ALA A 486 -24.40 32.60 28.83
N ALA A 487 -23.64 32.08 27.87
CA ALA A 487 -22.40 32.68 27.39
C ALA A 487 -22.63 34.01 26.65
N SER A 488 -23.72 34.13 25.88
CA SER A 488 -24.05 35.34 25.11
C SER A 488 -24.76 36.43 25.91
N ALA A 489 -24.99 36.26 27.21
CA ALA A 489 -25.84 37.16 28.01
C ALA A 489 -25.50 38.67 27.90
N ASN A 490 -24.21 39.00 27.70
CA ASN A 490 -23.73 40.38 27.59
C ASN A 490 -23.16 40.73 26.21
N GLY A 491 -23.35 39.87 25.20
CA GLY A 491 -22.75 40.03 23.88
C GLY A 491 -23.14 38.92 22.92
N ARG A 492 -22.17 38.33 22.23
CA ARG A 492 -22.39 37.26 21.25
C ARG A 492 -21.64 36.00 21.64
N ALA A 493 -22.23 34.84 21.39
CA ALA A 493 -21.56 33.55 21.41
C ALA A 493 -21.84 32.80 20.11
N ALA A 494 -20.81 32.28 19.46
CA ALA A 494 -20.96 31.34 18.35
C ALA A 494 -20.10 30.10 18.59
N SER A 495 -20.61 28.95 18.17
CA SER A 495 -19.94 27.67 18.37
C SER A 495 -20.01 26.80 17.13
N TRP A 496 -18.90 26.13 16.83
CA TRP A 496 -18.81 25.06 15.84
C TRP A 496 -18.37 23.76 16.54
N TYR A 497 -19.14 22.70 16.36
CA TYR A 497 -18.88 21.37 16.90
C TYR A 497 -18.80 20.33 15.77
N TRP A 498 -17.87 19.39 15.89
CA TRP A 498 -17.73 18.23 15.02
C TRP A 498 -17.19 17.01 15.78
N ASN A 499 -17.47 15.81 15.27
CA ASN A 499 -16.97 14.57 15.86
C ASN A 499 -16.69 13.44 14.86
N VAL A 500 -16.15 12.33 15.37
CA VAL A 500 -15.83 11.10 14.61
C VAL A 500 -17.03 10.45 13.91
N ASN A 501 -18.25 10.74 14.36
CA ASN A 501 -19.47 10.21 13.77
C ASN A 501 -20.01 11.12 12.66
N ALA A 502 -19.21 12.09 12.22
CA ALA A 502 -19.58 13.11 11.23
C ALA A 502 -20.80 13.97 11.62
N VAL A 503 -21.13 14.01 12.91
CA VAL A 503 -22.16 14.90 13.45
C VAL A 503 -21.55 16.28 13.61
N THR A 504 -22.26 17.31 13.13
CA THR A 504 -21.79 18.69 13.23
C THR A 504 -22.85 19.59 13.84
N ARG A 505 -22.46 20.72 14.44
CA ARG A 505 -23.43 21.73 14.86
C ARG A 505 -22.84 23.13 14.81
N LEU A 506 -23.49 24.01 14.06
CA LEU A 506 -23.24 25.44 14.06
C LEU A 506 -24.31 26.14 14.89
N SER A 507 -23.90 26.98 15.83
CA SER A 507 -24.83 27.65 16.74
C SER A 507 -24.46 29.10 17.00
N PHE A 508 -25.47 29.96 17.11
CA PHE A 508 -25.35 31.40 17.31
C PHE A 508 -26.29 31.87 18.41
N ALA A 509 -25.80 32.70 19.32
CA ALA A 509 -26.58 33.33 20.37
C ALA A 509 -26.13 34.78 20.60
N GLU A 510 -27.07 35.68 20.88
CA GLU A 510 -26.81 37.09 21.15
C GLU A 510 -27.71 37.57 22.29
N GLY A 511 -27.14 38.31 23.25
CA GLY A 511 -27.91 38.92 24.34
C GLY A 511 -28.71 37.94 25.19
N GLY A 512 -28.24 36.69 25.35
CA GLY A 512 -28.95 35.65 26.08
C GLY A 512 -29.98 34.85 25.27
N GLU A 513 -30.21 35.21 24.01
CA GLU A 513 -31.14 34.51 23.12
C GLU A 513 -30.39 33.64 22.11
N LEU A 514 -30.94 32.46 21.82
CA LEU A 514 -30.40 31.55 20.80
C LEU A 514 -31.04 31.91 19.46
N LEU A 515 -30.23 32.31 18.48
CA LEU A 515 -30.69 32.69 17.15
C LEU A 515 -30.89 31.46 16.26
N ALA A 516 -29.90 30.57 16.23
CA ALA A 516 -29.93 29.34 15.46
C ALA A 516 -29.00 28.28 16.05
N ALA A 517 -29.32 27.00 15.84
CA ALA A 517 -28.49 25.86 16.20
C ALA A 517 -28.84 24.66 15.32
N TYR A 518 -28.07 24.45 14.25
CA TYR A 518 -28.36 23.43 13.24
C TYR A 518 -27.13 22.61 12.86
N GLU A 519 -27.34 21.43 12.29
CA GLU A 519 -26.32 20.78 11.46
C GLU A 519 -26.46 21.37 10.05
N PRO A 520 -25.47 22.13 9.53
CA PRO A 520 -25.63 22.83 8.27
C PRO A 520 -25.43 21.86 7.08
N PHE A 521 -26.50 21.25 6.60
CA PHE A 521 -26.54 20.44 5.38
C PHE A 521 -27.17 21.19 4.18
N GLY A 522 -27.67 22.40 4.39
CA GLY A 522 -27.90 23.40 3.34
C GLY A 522 -29.36 23.80 3.10
N ASP A 523 -30.34 23.11 3.69
CA ASP A 523 -31.77 23.44 3.58
C ASP A 523 -32.35 24.07 4.87
N GLU A 524 -31.48 24.48 5.80
CA GLU A 524 -31.92 25.05 7.07
C GLU A 524 -32.51 26.46 6.88
N ASP A 525 -33.57 26.74 7.64
CA ASP A 525 -34.17 28.06 7.72
C ASP A 525 -33.36 28.95 8.67
N TRP A 526 -32.35 29.62 8.09
CA TRP A 526 -31.48 30.55 8.82
C TRP A 526 -32.18 31.90 9.02
N PRO A 527 -32.15 32.48 10.24
CA PRO A 527 -32.60 33.85 10.48
C PRO A 527 -31.95 34.86 9.50
N PRO A 528 -32.70 35.83 8.96
CA PRO A 528 -32.18 36.78 7.96
C PRO A 528 -30.95 37.58 8.42
N GLU A 529 -30.84 37.83 9.73
CA GLU A 529 -29.69 38.47 10.37
C GLU A 529 -28.38 37.68 10.26
N LEU A 530 -28.43 36.37 10.02
CA LEU A 530 -27.26 35.52 9.80
C LEU A 530 -26.84 35.43 8.32
N ALA A 531 -27.62 36.01 7.39
CA ALA A 531 -27.27 35.97 5.97
C ALA A 531 -25.87 36.56 5.66
N PRO A 532 -25.43 37.69 6.25
CA PRO A 532 -24.07 38.20 6.02
C PRO A 532 -22.97 37.28 6.59
N VAL A 533 -23.27 36.57 7.69
CA VAL A 533 -22.34 35.64 8.34
C VAL A 533 -22.13 34.41 7.46
N LEU A 534 -23.20 33.89 6.87
CA LEU A 534 -23.19 32.67 6.06
C LEU A 534 -22.90 32.93 4.56
N ALA A 535 -22.82 34.21 4.15
CA ALA A 535 -22.63 34.59 2.75
C ALA A 535 -21.42 33.88 2.10
N GLY A 536 -21.67 33.11 1.04
CA GLY A 536 -20.65 32.38 0.30
C GLY A 536 -20.12 31.11 0.97
N LEU A 537 -20.67 30.71 2.13
CA LEU A 537 -20.35 29.43 2.76
C LEU A 537 -21.36 28.37 2.30
N ASP A 538 -20.92 27.49 1.41
CA ASP A 538 -21.71 26.35 0.95
C ASP A 538 -21.34 25.10 1.76
N PHE A 539 -22.16 24.75 2.74
CA PHE A 539 -21.95 23.56 3.58
C PHE A 539 -22.35 22.24 2.90
N SER A 540 -23.12 22.31 1.82
CA SER A 540 -23.46 21.15 0.99
C SER A 540 -22.27 20.72 0.12
N ALA A 541 -21.45 21.68 -0.30
CA ALA A 541 -20.22 21.41 -1.04
C ALA A 541 -19.23 20.58 -0.20
N ASN A 542 -18.70 19.54 -0.84
CA ASN A 542 -17.70 18.64 -0.26
C ASN A 542 -16.40 19.36 0.14
N GLY A 543 -15.84 18.98 1.30
CA GLY A 543 -14.55 19.49 1.80
C GLY A 543 -14.63 20.76 2.65
N ASP A 544 -13.57 21.00 3.43
CA ASP A 544 -13.34 22.19 4.27
C ASP A 544 -14.52 22.56 5.21
N ARG A 545 -15.34 21.57 5.61
CA ARG A 545 -16.57 21.81 6.39
C ARG A 545 -16.27 22.48 7.73
N ASP A 546 -15.23 22.03 8.42
CA ASP A 546 -14.85 22.61 9.70
C ASP A 546 -14.33 24.05 9.55
N GLY A 547 -13.57 24.31 8.48
CA GLY A 547 -13.17 25.67 8.13
C GLY A 547 -14.36 26.58 7.85
N LYS A 548 -15.40 26.10 7.15
CA LYS A 548 -16.64 26.88 6.91
C LYS A 548 -17.36 27.22 8.21
N GLY A 549 -17.48 26.25 9.11
CA GLY A 549 -18.08 26.46 10.44
C GLY A 549 -17.31 27.50 11.26
N LEU A 550 -15.98 27.42 11.27
CA LEU A 550 -15.11 28.36 11.98
C LEU A 550 -15.12 29.76 11.37
N VAL A 551 -15.21 29.91 10.04
CA VAL A 551 -15.43 31.21 9.39
C VAL A 551 -16.76 31.82 9.82
N ALA A 552 -17.82 31.01 9.94
CA ALA A 552 -19.11 31.51 10.41
C ALA A 552 -19.05 31.99 11.87
N VAL A 553 -18.34 31.26 12.74
CA VAL A 553 -18.06 31.68 14.12
C VAL A 553 -17.29 33.02 14.14
N GLU A 554 -16.24 33.13 13.33
CA GLU A 554 -15.43 34.34 13.22
C GLU A 554 -16.25 35.54 12.73
N ARG A 555 -17.04 35.38 11.68
CA ARG A 555 -17.85 36.48 11.12
C ARG A 555 -18.92 36.97 12.09
N PHE A 556 -19.55 36.08 12.84
CA PHE A 556 -20.59 36.46 13.80
C PHE A 556 -20.03 37.21 15.02
N THR A 557 -18.89 36.76 15.53
CA THR A 557 -18.28 37.27 16.76
C THR A 557 -17.23 38.36 16.50
N GLY A 558 -16.75 38.50 15.26
CA GLY A 558 -15.64 39.37 14.89
C GLY A 558 -14.26 38.80 15.22
N ARG A 559 -14.17 37.55 15.71
CA ARG A 559 -12.90 36.89 16.06
C ARG A 559 -12.96 35.37 15.86
N GLY A 560 -12.01 34.80 15.13
CA GLY A 560 -11.87 33.35 14.92
C GLY A 560 -11.00 32.66 15.96
N LEU A 561 -10.65 31.39 15.72
CA LEU A 561 -9.53 30.70 16.38
C LEU A 561 -8.34 30.69 15.41
N THR A 562 -7.14 31.04 15.86
CA THR A 562 -5.91 30.94 15.03
C THR A 562 -5.00 29.82 15.49
N GLU A 563 -4.05 29.41 14.63
CA GLU A 563 -3.03 28.42 14.98
C GLU A 563 -2.19 28.88 16.20
N ASP A 564 -1.83 30.16 16.25
CA ASP A 564 -1.13 30.76 17.39
C ASP A 564 -1.95 30.75 18.68
N ASP A 565 -3.29 30.91 18.59
CA ASP A 565 -4.17 30.81 19.75
C ASP A 565 -4.17 29.39 20.31
N LEU A 566 -4.28 28.38 19.44
CA LEU A 566 -4.20 26.98 19.88
C LEU A 566 -2.84 26.68 20.49
N ALA A 567 -1.74 27.12 19.87
CA ALA A 567 -0.40 26.94 20.42
C ALA A 567 -0.24 27.61 21.79
N ARG A 568 -0.86 28.77 22.02
CA ARG A 568 -0.90 29.44 23.34
C ARG A 568 -1.69 28.63 24.36
N ILE A 569 -2.84 28.08 23.99
CA ILE A 569 -3.65 27.20 24.83
C ILE A 569 -2.84 25.96 25.23
N GLU A 570 -2.21 25.29 24.27
CA GLU A 570 -1.40 24.10 24.52
C GLU A 570 -0.18 24.40 25.40
N LYS A 571 0.49 25.52 25.14
CA LYS A 571 1.63 25.98 25.94
C LYS A 571 1.24 26.33 27.38
N ALA A 572 0.06 26.91 27.58
CA ALA A 572 -0.47 27.12 28.93
C ALA A 572 -0.73 25.78 29.63
N GLY A 573 -1.21 24.78 28.89
CA GLY A 573 -1.41 23.42 29.39
C GLY A 573 -2.48 23.31 30.47
N VAL A 574 -3.37 24.30 30.54
CA VAL A 574 -4.43 24.44 31.55
C VAL A 574 -5.80 24.30 30.91
N ALA A 575 -6.68 23.56 31.58
CA ALA A 575 -8.10 23.43 31.25
C ALA A 575 -8.94 23.36 32.52
N TYR A 576 -10.25 23.46 32.36
CA TYR A 576 -11.22 23.50 33.45
C TYR A 576 -12.22 22.38 33.25
N ARG A 577 -12.49 21.61 34.31
CA ARG A 577 -13.50 20.55 34.28
C ARG A 577 -14.89 21.15 34.13
N ILE A 578 -15.72 20.50 33.33
CA ILE A 578 -17.13 20.83 33.17
C ILE A 578 -17.91 19.89 34.10
N ASP A 579 -18.53 20.47 35.13
CA ASP A 579 -19.41 19.73 36.03
C ASP A 579 -20.81 19.66 35.40
N VAL A 580 -21.29 18.45 35.12
CA VAL A 580 -22.57 18.18 34.44
C VAL A 580 -23.73 18.15 35.42
#